data_AF-A0A0M9YTD0-F1
#
_entry.id   AF-A0A0M9YTD0-F1
#
_cell.length_a   1.000
_cell.length_b   1.000
_cell.length_c   1.000
_cell.angle_alpha   90.00
_cell.angle_beta   90.00
_cell.angle_gamma   90.00
#
_symmetry.space_group_name_H-M   'P 1'
#
loop_
_entity.id
_entity.type
_entity.pdbx_description
1 polymer ?
#
loop_
_entity_poly.entity_id
_entity_poly.type
_entity_poly.pdbx_seq_one_letter_code
_entity_poly.pdbx_strand_id
1 'polypeptide(L)'
;MATDHTPDDENQRIYARHKRHHEAAKAELEEVRKRAADDLLAGSTPAELAKLTGLSDEFFRRIARNVGAERKREPTVGREIEAKRAQAAEPSK
;
A
#
# COMPACT_ATOMS: atom_id res chain seq x y z
N MET A 1 11.59 39.35 -6.15
CA MET A 1 12.49 39.30 -4.98
C MET A 1 12.09 38.09 -4.17
N ALA A 2 12.85 37.00 -4.24
CA ALA A 2 12.67 35.91 -3.28
C ALA A 2 13.27 36.40 -1.97
N THR A 3 12.44 36.70 -0.97
CA THR A 3 12.94 36.97 0.37
C THR A 3 13.44 35.65 0.94
N ASP A 4 14.74 35.56 1.19
CA ASP A 4 15.37 34.43 1.86
C ASP A 4 14.79 34.30 3.27
N HIS A 5 13.68 33.57 3.37
CA HIS A 5 13.01 33.30 4.62
C HIS A 5 13.87 32.34 5.44
N THR A 6 14.48 32.86 6.51
CA THR A 6 15.15 32.04 7.51
C THR A 6 14.15 31.75 8.63
N PRO A 7 13.83 30.47 8.92
CA PRO A 7 12.96 30.12 10.03
C PRO A 7 13.57 30.58 11.35
N ASP A 8 12.74 31.17 12.22
CA ASP A 8 13.14 31.54 13.58
C ASP A 8 13.51 30.31 14.44
N ASP A 9 14.14 30.56 15.59
CA ASP A 9 14.63 29.52 16.50
C ASP A 9 13.52 28.58 17.01
N GLU A 10 12.29 29.09 17.14
CA GLU A 10 11.15 28.29 17.57
C GLU A 10 10.74 27.29 16.48
N ASN A 11 10.62 27.74 15.24
CA ASN A 11 10.36 26.89 14.08
C ASN A 11 11.46 25.85 13.89
N GLN A 12 12.73 26.23 14.03
CA GLN A 12 13.84 25.28 13.96
C GLN A 12 13.73 24.17 15.01
N ARG A 13 13.34 24.49 16.26
CA ARG A 13 13.12 23.49 17.31
C ARG A 13 11.96 22.56 17.01
N ILE A 14 10.84 23.11 16.51
CA ILE A 14 9.67 22.31 16.10
C ILE A 14 10.06 21.32 14.99
N TYR A 15 10.75 21.79 13.96
CA TYR A 15 11.19 20.94 12.85
C TYR A 15 12.23 19.91 13.29
N ALA A 16 13.17 20.26 14.17
CA ALA A 16 14.14 19.31 14.71
C ALA A 16 13.44 18.20 15.52
N ARG A 17 12.42 18.54 16.33
CA ARG A 17 11.61 17.55 17.06
C ARG A 17 10.86 16.64 16.09
N HIS A 18 10.19 17.20 15.10
CA HIS A 18 9.47 16.42 14.08
C HIS A 18 10.42 15.49 13.32
N LYS A 19 11.59 15.98 12.90
CA LYS A 19 12.61 15.19 12.20
C LYS A 19 13.03 13.95 12.99
N ARG A 20 13.29 14.09 14.29
CA ARG A 20 13.67 12.95 15.15
C ARG A 20 12.58 11.88 15.21
N HIS A 21 11.32 12.28 15.38
CA HIS A 21 10.20 11.33 15.37
C HIS A 21 10.05 10.65 14.02
N HIS A 22 10.20 11.40 12.93
CA HIS A 22 10.13 10.85 11.58
C HIS A 22 11.28 9.87 11.28
N GLU A 23 12.49 10.16 11.76
CA GLU A 23 13.64 9.25 11.62
C GLU A 23 13.42 7.94 12.40
N ALA A 24 12.88 8.01 13.62
CA ALA A 24 12.50 6.81 14.38
C ALA A 24 11.41 6.00 13.65
N ALA A 25 10.35 6.66 13.19
CA ALA A 25 9.28 6.02 12.41
C ALA A 25 9.80 5.38 11.12
N LYS A 26 10.83 5.97 10.49
CA LYS A 26 11.45 5.40 9.28
C LYS A 26 12.17 4.09 9.57
N ALA A 27 12.79 3.94 10.74
CA ALA A 27 13.42 2.68 11.14
C ALA A 27 12.37 1.57 11.32
N GLU A 28 11.27 1.87 11.99
CA GLU A 28 10.15 0.94 12.18
C GLU A 28 9.49 0.56 10.84
N LEU A 29 9.38 1.50 9.90
CA LEU A 29 8.82 1.26 8.57
C LEU A 29 9.55 0.17 7.78
N GLU A 30 10.86 0.02 7.94
CA GLU A 30 11.60 -1.05 7.27
C GLU A 30 11.25 -2.43 7.84
N GLU A 31 11.00 -2.52 9.15
CA GLU A 31 10.54 -3.75 9.78
C GLU A 31 9.11 -4.09 9.36
N VAL A 32 8.23 -3.08 9.31
CA VAL A 32 6.86 -3.22 8.78
C VAL A 32 6.88 -3.73 7.34
N ARG A 33 7.77 -3.22 6.48
CA ARG A 33 7.88 -3.70 5.09
C ARG A 33 8.25 -5.17 5.00
N LYS A 34 9.23 -5.61 5.79
CA LYS A 34 9.67 -7.01 5.81
C LYS A 34 8.52 -7.91 6.26
N ARG A 35 7.87 -7.56 7.37
CA ARG A 35 6.77 -8.36 7.88
C ARG A 35 5.57 -8.39 6.94
N ALA A 36 5.24 -7.24 6.34
CA ALA A 36 4.18 -7.14 5.36
C ALA A 36 4.43 -8.01 4.13
N ALA A 37 5.68 -8.15 3.67
CA ALA A 37 6.01 -9.05 2.56
C ALA A 37 5.66 -10.51 2.92
N ASP A 38 6.05 -10.97 4.10
CA ASP A 38 5.76 -12.32 4.59
C ASP A 38 4.26 -12.55 4.73
N ASP A 39 3.54 -11.60 5.33
CA ASP A 39 2.10 -11.69 5.56
C ASP A 39 1.32 -11.67 4.23
N LEU A 40 1.75 -10.86 3.25
CA LEU A 40 1.17 -10.84 1.90
C LEU A 40 1.37 -12.18 1.17
N LEU A 41 2.55 -12.79 1.29
CA LEU A 41 2.82 -14.12 0.75
C LEU A 41 2.01 -15.22 1.46
N ALA A 42 1.76 -15.07 2.76
CA ALA A 42 0.89 -15.95 3.54
C ALA A 42 -0.61 -15.78 3.21
N GLY A 43 -0.98 -14.72 2.47
CA GLY A 43 -2.33 -14.50 1.97
C GLY A 43 -3.12 -13.39 2.67
N SER A 44 -2.49 -12.56 3.50
CA SER A 44 -3.11 -11.33 3.96
C SER A 44 -3.38 -10.38 2.79
N THR A 45 -4.42 -9.56 2.91
CA THR A 45 -4.75 -8.55 1.91
C THR A 45 -4.11 -7.19 2.24
N PRO A 46 -3.79 -6.36 1.23
CA PRO A 46 -3.32 -5.00 1.46
C PRO A 46 -4.22 -4.15 2.37
N ALA A 47 -5.54 -4.36 2.31
CA ALA A 47 -6.52 -3.62 3.11
C ALA A 47 -6.50 -4.04 4.59
N GLU A 48 -6.28 -5.32 4.89
CA GLU A 48 -6.13 -5.81 6.26
C GLU A 48 -4.86 -5.23 6.92
N LEU A 49 -3.74 -5.23 6.18
CA LEU A 49 -2.49 -4.65 6.67
C LEU A 49 -2.57 -3.13 6.85
N ALA A 50 -3.26 -2.43 5.95
CA ALA A 50 -3.55 -1.00 6.10
C ALA A 50 -4.35 -0.69 7.37
N LYS A 51 -5.39 -1.50 7.65
CA LYS A 51 -6.20 -1.34 8.86
C LYS A 51 -5.41 -1.56 10.14
N LEU A 52 -4.47 -2.51 10.16
CA LEU A 52 -3.65 -2.82 11.34
C LEU A 52 -2.57 -1.77 11.60
N THR A 53 -1.95 -1.26 10.55
CA THR A 53 -0.77 -0.37 10.66
C THR A 53 -1.12 1.12 10.59
N GLY A 54 -2.32 1.46 10.11
CA GLY A 54 -2.70 2.84 9.81
C GLY A 54 -2.03 3.42 8.56
N LEU A 55 -1.25 2.62 7.82
CA LEU A 55 -0.65 3.01 6.55
C LEU A 55 -1.66 2.82 5.41
N SER A 56 -1.35 3.40 4.24
CA SER A 56 -2.27 3.33 3.08
C SER A 56 -2.27 1.96 2.40
N ASP A 57 -3.40 1.56 1.82
CA ASP A 57 -3.51 0.36 0.99
C ASP A 57 -2.47 0.32 -0.14
N GLU A 58 -2.19 1.46 -0.77
CA GLU A 58 -1.26 1.53 -1.90
C GLU A 58 0.18 1.23 -1.48
N PHE A 59 0.56 1.56 -0.23
CA PHE A 59 1.84 1.15 0.33
C PHE A 59 2.00 -0.38 0.29
N PHE A 60 0.98 -1.11 0.75
CA PHE A 60 1.00 -2.58 0.75
C PHE A 60 0.80 -3.19 -0.64
N ARG A 61 0.01 -2.57 -1.53
CA ARG A 61 -0.10 -3.02 -2.92
C ARG A 61 1.24 -2.97 -3.65
N ARG A 62 2.04 -1.92 -3.41
CA ARG A 62 3.39 -1.83 -3.99
C ARG A 62 4.30 -2.95 -3.49
N ILE A 63 4.22 -3.29 -2.21
CA ILE A 63 4.96 -4.43 -1.64
C ILE A 63 4.48 -5.75 -2.28
N ALA A 64 3.16 -5.95 -2.38
CA ALA A 64 2.57 -7.14 -3.00
C ALA A 64 3.02 -7.34 -4.45
N ARG A 65 3.11 -6.25 -5.24
CA ARG A 65 3.66 -6.29 -6.61
C ARG A 65 5.13 -6.68 -6.62
N ASN A 66 5.94 -6.10 -5.74
CA ASN A 66 7.37 -6.37 -5.68
C ASN A 66 7.68 -7.83 -5.29
N VAL A 67 6.87 -8.42 -4.40
CA VAL A 67 7.07 -9.79 -3.92
C VAL A 67 6.27 -10.84 -4.69
N GLY A 68 5.51 -10.43 -5.72
CA GLY A 68 4.69 -11.34 -6.53
C GLY A 68 3.44 -11.87 -5.84
N ALA A 69 3.05 -11.30 -4.68
CA ALA A 69 1.84 -11.66 -3.93
C ALA A 69 0.57 -10.95 -4.47
N GLU A 70 0.65 -10.26 -5.62
CA GLU A 70 -0.49 -9.58 -6.22
C GLU A 70 -1.57 -10.60 -6.62
N ARG A 71 -2.68 -10.62 -5.89
CA ARG A 71 -3.87 -11.37 -6.29
C ARG A 71 -4.42 -10.76 -7.56
N LYS A 72 -4.13 -11.38 -8.70
CA LYS A 72 -4.85 -11.13 -9.95
C LYS A 72 -6.31 -11.50 -9.70
N ARG A 73 -7.15 -10.49 -9.47
CA ARG A 73 -8.60 -10.70 -9.51
C ARG A 73 -8.95 -11.15 -10.93
N GLU A 74 -9.83 -12.12 -11.06
CA GLU A 74 -10.40 -12.43 -12.36
C GLU A 74 -10.99 -11.15 -12.95
N PRO A 75 -10.83 -10.87 -14.26
CA PRO A 75 -11.47 -9.74 -14.89
C PRO A 75 -12.96 -9.76 -14.57
N THR A 76 -13.54 -8.64 -14.15
CA THR A 76 -14.97 -8.56 -13.85
C THR A 76 -15.78 -7.94 -15.00
N VAL A 77 -15.09 -7.37 -15.98
CA VAL A 77 -15.65 -6.69 -17.17
C VAL A 77 -14.79 -7.00 -18.40
N GLY A 78 -15.42 -7.09 -19.57
CA GLY A 78 -14.75 -7.35 -20.86
C GLY A 78 -15.32 -8.55 -21.62
N ARG A 79 -14.99 -8.65 -22.92
CA ARG A 79 -15.49 -9.69 -23.85
C ARG A 79 -15.33 -11.11 -23.32
N GLU A 80 -14.25 -11.39 -22.61
CA GLU A 80 -13.96 -12.70 -22.03
C GLU A 80 -14.97 -13.09 -20.92
N ILE A 81 -15.48 -12.10 -20.17
CA ILE A 81 -16.48 -12.31 -19.12
C ILE A 81 -17.88 -12.44 -19.71
N GLU A 82 -18.19 -11.69 -20.76
CA GLU A 82 -19.42 -11.88 -21.54
C GLU A 82 -19.48 -13.27 -22.17
N ALA A 83 -18.36 -13.75 -22.72
CA ALA A 83 -18.26 -15.10 -23.29
C ALA A 83 -18.43 -16.19 -22.21
N LYS A 84 -17.80 -16.05 -21.03
CA LYS A 84 -18.00 -16.97 -19.90
C LYS A 84 -19.46 -17.01 -19.43
N ARG A 85 -20.14 -15.85 -19.36
CA ARG A 85 -21.56 -15.76 -18.98
C ARG A 85 -22.48 -16.38 -20.03
N ALA A 86 -22.18 -16.18 -21.32
CA ALA A 86 -22.93 -16.77 -22.41
C ALA A 86 -22.82 -18.31 -22.41
N GLN A 87 -21.61 -18.86 -22.20
CA GLN A 87 -21.40 -20.31 -22.09
C GLN A 87 -22.09 -20.92 -20.86
N ALA A 88 -22.13 -20.20 -19.73
CA ALA A 88 -22.82 -20.67 -18.53
C ALA A 88 -24.37 -20.59 -18.64
N ALA A 89 -24.90 -19.83 -19.60
CA ALA A 89 -26.33 -19.64 -19.82
C ALA A 89 -26.95 -20.66 -20.79
N GLU A 90 -26.15 -21.54 -21.40
CA GLU A 90 -26.65 -22.69 -22.16
C GLU A 90 -26.67 -23.95 -21.27
N PRO A 91 -27.79 -24.27 -20.59
CA PRO A 91 -27.94 -25.58 -19.99
C PRO A 91 -28.11 -26.63 -21.09
N SER A 92 -27.42 -27.75 -20.89
CA SER A 92 -27.55 -29.01 -21.65
C SER A 92 -28.98 -29.26 -22.12
N LYS A 93 -29.14 -29.49 -23.42
CA LYS A 93 -30.29 -30.25 -23.93
C LYS A 93 -30.21 -31.70 -23.45
#